data_AF-A0A1X0YGC1-F1
#
_entry.id   AF-A0A1X0YGC1-F1
#
_cell.length_a   1.000
_cell.length_b   1.000
_cell.length_c   1.000
_cell.angle_alpha   90.00
_cell.angle_beta   90.00
_cell.angle_gamma   90.00
#
_symmetry.space_group_name_H-M   'P 1'
#
loop_
_entity.id
_entity.type
_entity.pdbx_description
1 polymer ?
#
loop_
_entity_poly.entity_id
_entity_poly.type
_entity_poly.pdbx_seq_one_letter_code
_entity_poly.pdbx_strand_id
1 'polypeptide(L)'
;MSAFTVDRTGTRDGLLRFAMRADAAISGLVGIAGLPLAGWLARTSGTTIEFEYAMAAFLISYGVLVLGLAGLPSVLRAGMAVVLGNLLYTVAAVALVLADVFPLTVTGVIITLASGIYTLFFAELQYQGWRRARR
;
A
#
# COMPACT_ATOMS: atom_id res chain seq x y z
N MET A 1 -19.93 29.94 29.80
CA MET A 1 -19.21 28.65 29.78
C MET A 1 -19.47 27.99 28.44
N SER A 2 -18.52 28.07 27.50
CA SER A 2 -18.64 27.42 26.19
C SER A 2 -17.99 26.04 26.28
N ALA A 3 -18.79 24.98 26.12
CA ALA A 3 -18.28 23.62 26.10
C ALA A 3 -17.54 23.38 24.77
N PHE A 4 -16.23 23.13 24.84
CA PHE A 4 -15.50 22.55 23.73
C PHE A 4 -15.95 21.09 23.59
N THR A 5 -16.88 20.83 22.67
CA THR A 5 -17.14 19.48 22.18
C THR A 5 -15.90 18.99 21.43
N VAL A 6 -15.02 18.26 22.12
CA VAL A 6 -14.00 17.44 21.46
C VAL A 6 -14.74 16.46 20.57
N ASP A 7 -14.57 16.61 19.26
CA ASP A 7 -15.20 15.77 18.25
C ASP A 7 -14.65 14.34 18.38
N ARG A 8 -15.36 13.47 19.10
CA ARG A 8 -14.94 12.08 19.37
C ARG A 8 -14.83 11.24 18.10
N THR A 9 -15.45 11.66 17.00
CA THR A 9 -15.38 11.03 15.69
C THR A 9 -13.98 11.10 15.08
N GLY A 10 -13.32 12.26 15.12
CA GLY A 10 -11.92 12.40 14.67
C GLY A 10 -10.91 11.61 15.51
N THR A 11 -11.26 11.24 16.74
CA THR A 11 -10.42 10.40 17.61
C THR A 11 -10.54 8.91 17.29
N ARG A 12 -11.64 8.46 16.67
CA ARG A 12 -11.91 7.03 16.41
C ARG A 12 -11.33 6.53 15.09
N ASP A 13 -11.29 7.36 14.06
CA ASP A 13 -10.74 7.01 12.74
C ASP A 13 -9.26 7.40 12.56
N GLY A 14 -8.64 8.04 13.55
CA GLY A 14 -7.26 8.53 13.49
C GLY A 14 -6.22 7.46 13.15
N LEU A 15 -6.34 6.24 13.71
CA LEU A 15 -5.43 5.13 13.37
C LEU A 15 -5.58 4.70 11.90
N LEU A 16 -6.82 4.61 11.41
CA LEU A 16 -7.08 4.26 10.02
C LEU A 16 -6.52 5.32 9.07
N ARG A 17 -6.75 6.60 9.37
CA ARG A 17 -6.18 7.72 8.58
C ARG A 17 -4.66 7.71 8.58
N PHE A 18 -4.06 7.49 9.74
CA PHE A 18 -2.61 7.40 9.85
C PHE A 18 -2.06 6.23 9.02
N ALA A 19 -2.62 5.03 9.18
CA ALA A 19 -2.19 3.85 8.44
C ALA A 19 -2.35 4.03 6.92
N MET A 20 -3.46 4.61 6.46
CA MET A 20 -3.65 4.94 5.04
C MET A 20 -2.62 5.95 4.54
N ARG A 21 -2.34 7.01 5.29
CA ARG A 21 -1.35 8.04 4.88
C ARG A 21 0.07 7.51 4.87
N ALA A 22 0.44 6.73 5.87
CA ALA A 22 1.76 6.10 5.95
C ALA A 22 1.98 5.13 4.79
N ASP A 23 1.00 4.24 4.54
CA ASP A 23 1.04 3.32 3.41
C ASP A 23 1.22 4.07 2.09
N ALA A 24 0.35 5.05 1.85
CA ALA A 24 0.34 5.83 0.63
C ALA A 24 1.64 6.61 0.40
N ALA A 25 2.20 7.21 1.45
CA ALA A 25 3.46 7.93 1.37
C ALA A 25 4.63 6.99 1.06
N ILE A 26 4.71 5.84 1.75
CA ILE A 26 5.79 4.87 1.54
C ILE A 26 5.67 4.28 0.14
N SER A 27 4.50 3.78 -0.27
CA SER A 27 4.28 3.25 -1.63
C SER A 27 4.60 4.29 -2.70
N GLY A 28 4.12 5.53 -2.55
CA GLY A 28 4.39 6.61 -3.50
C GLY A 28 5.89 6.91 -3.62
N LEU A 29 6.61 7.02 -2.49
CA LEU A 29 8.05 7.26 -2.47
C LEU A 29 8.84 6.09 -3.07
N VAL A 30 8.46 4.84 -2.78
CA VAL A 30 9.06 3.64 -3.39
C VAL A 30 8.84 3.65 -4.90
N GLY A 31 7.64 4.00 -5.37
CA GLY A 31 7.36 4.14 -6.79
C GLY A 31 8.23 5.21 -7.47
N ILE A 32 8.37 6.39 -6.85
CA ILE A 32 9.24 7.46 -7.36
C ILE A 32 10.70 7.00 -7.41
N ALA A 33 11.20 6.35 -6.35
CA ALA A 33 12.56 5.81 -6.30
C ALA A 33 12.78 4.69 -7.32
N GLY A 34 11.72 3.94 -7.67
CA GLY A 34 11.73 2.89 -8.68
C GLY A 34 12.00 3.41 -10.10
N LEU A 35 11.55 4.62 -10.45
CA LEU A 35 11.72 5.18 -11.80
C LEU A 35 13.19 5.24 -12.28
N PRO A 36 14.14 5.87 -11.55
CA PRO A 36 15.54 5.86 -11.96
C PRO A 36 16.20 4.50 -11.79
N LEU A 37 15.64 3.62 -10.96
CA LEU A 37 16.19 2.29 -10.67
C LEU A 37 15.64 1.17 -11.55
N ALA A 38 14.61 1.42 -12.38
CA ALA A 38 13.86 0.39 -13.11
C ALA A 38 14.76 -0.55 -13.91
N GLY A 39 15.72 -0.02 -14.66
CA GLY A 39 16.66 -0.85 -15.42
C GLY A 39 17.59 -1.70 -14.55
N TRP A 40 17.99 -1.19 -13.37
CA TRP A 40 18.79 -1.96 -12.41
C TRP A 40 17.94 -3.01 -11.69
N LEU A 41 16.71 -2.67 -11.31
CA LEU A 41 15.74 -3.59 -10.72
C LEU A 41 15.48 -4.74 -11.68
N ALA A 42 15.09 -4.47 -12.93
CA ALA A 42 14.82 -5.51 -13.92
C ALA A 42 15.96 -6.51 -14.08
N ARG A 43 17.20 -6.01 -14.19
CA ARG A 43 18.38 -6.88 -14.31
C ARG A 43 18.67 -7.71 -13.06
N THR A 44 18.47 -7.13 -11.87
CA THR A 44 18.80 -7.80 -10.61
C THR A 44 17.70 -8.70 -10.11
N SER A 45 16.43 -8.38 -10.38
CA SER A 45 15.24 -9.15 -9.97
C SER A 45 14.86 -10.24 -10.98
N GLY A 46 15.25 -10.11 -12.25
CA GLY A 46 14.82 -11.02 -13.31
C GLY A 46 13.46 -10.67 -13.93
N THR A 47 12.96 -9.45 -13.70
CA THR A 47 11.76 -8.90 -14.35
C THR A 47 12.12 -8.13 -15.63
N THR A 48 11.13 -7.55 -16.30
CA THR A 48 11.36 -6.66 -17.44
C THR A 48 11.35 -5.19 -17.02
N ILE A 49 12.04 -4.34 -17.78
CA ILE A 49 12.09 -2.90 -17.47
C ILE A 49 10.72 -2.24 -17.63
N GLU A 50 9.89 -2.71 -18.57
CA GLU A 50 8.52 -2.25 -18.77
C GLU A 50 7.66 -2.58 -17.55
N PHE A 51 7.83 -3.77 -16.97
CA PHE A 51 7.13 -4.17 -15.76
C PHE A 51 7.53 -3.28 -14.57
N GLU A 52 8.82 -2.99 -14.39
CA GLU A 52 9.29 -2.13 -13.30
C GLU A 52 8.77 -0.69 -13.44
N TYR A 53 8.72 -0.14 -14.66
CA TYR A 53 8.09 1.16 -14.90
C TYR A 53 6.58 1.14 -14.63
N ALA A 54 5.88 0.08 -15.05
CA ALA A 54 4.47 -0.09 -14.77
C ALA A 54 4.20 -0.19 -13.25
N MET A 55 5.06 -0.90 -12.52
CA MET A 55 4.98 -1.02 -11.06
C MET A 55 5.25 0.32 -10.36
N ALA A 56 6.26 1.06 -10.81
CA ALA A 56 6.52 2.40 -10.31
C ALA A 56 5.32 3.34 -10.53
N ALA A 57 4.75 3.34 -11.74
CA ALA A 57 3.56 4.12 -12.06
C ALA A 57 2.34 3.70 -11.22
N PHE A 58 2.15 2.39 -11.02
CA PHE A 58 1.10 1.84 -10.17
C PHE A 58 1.25 2.32 -8.72
N LEU A 59 2.44 2.21 -8.14
CA LEU A 59 2.70 2.60 -6.75
C LEU A 59 2.54 4.11 -6.52
N ILE A 60 3.00 4.94 -7.46
CA ILE A 60 2.78 6.40 -7.43
C ILE A 60 1.28 6.70 -7.47
N SER A 61 0.57 6.08 -8.42
CA SER A 61 -0.88 6.29 -8.59
C SER A 61 -1.67 5.83 -7.37
N TYR A 62 -1.30 4.68 -6.80
CA TYR A 62 -1.86 4.15 -5.55
C TYR A 62 -1.62 5.12 -4.39
N GLY A 63 -0.39 5.62 -4.22
CA GLY A 63 -0.04 6.60 -3.19
C GLY A 63 -0.89 7.88 -3.29
N VAL A 64 -1.02 8.46 -4.49
CA VAL A 64 -1.88 9.64 -4.72
C VAL A 64 -3.34 9.33 -4.38
N LEU A 65 -3.86 8.21 -4.87
CA LEU A 65 -5.25 7.79 -4.63
C LEU A 65 -5.53 7.63 -3.13
N VAL A 66 -4.69 6.87 -2.42
CA VAL A 66 -4.91 6.55 -1.00
C VAL A 66 -4.71 7.78 -0.12
N LEU A 67 -3.78 8.69 -0.44
CA LEU A 67 -3.68 9.98 0.24
C LEU A 67 -4.97 10.80 0.10
N GLY A 68 -5.54 10.84 -1.11
CA GLY A 68 -6.83 11.49 -1.35
C GLY A 68 -7.97 10.84 -0.56
N LEU A 69 -8.05 9.51 -0.57
CA LEU A 69 -9.02 8.74 0.20
C LEU A 69 -8.91 8.97 1.71
N ALA A 70 -7.69 9.10 2.24
CA ALA A 70 -7.43 9.38 3.65
C ALA A 70 -7.84 10.82 4.07
N GLY A 71 -8.08 11.71 3.10
CA GLY A 71 -8.57 13.07 3.29
C GLY A 71 -10.10 13.18 3.36
N LEU A 72 -10.84 12.11 3.04
CA LEU A 72 -12.31 12.16 3.00
C LEU A 72 -12.93 12.43 4.39
N PRO A 73 -14.12 13.06 4.46
CA PRO A 73 -14.83 13.26 5.73
C PRO A 73 -15.12 11.95 6.48
N SER A 74 -15.40 10.87 5.75
CA SER A 74 -15.54 9.51 6.29
C SER A 74 -14.62 8.56 5.56
N VAL A 75 -13.77 7.85 6.30
CA VAL A 75 -12.76 6.92 5.76
C VAL A 75 -13.15 5.45 5.92
N LEU A 76 -14.31 5.12 6.48
CA LEU A 76 -14.65 3.71 6.76
C LEU A 76 -14.78 2.85 5.48
N ARG A 77 -15.47 3.36 4.46
CA ARG A 77 -15.62 2.64 3.17
C ARG A 77 -14.32 2.61 2.40
N ALA A 78 -13.66 3.76 2.31
CA ALA A 78 -12.39 3.90 1.62
C ALA A 78 -11.30 3.03 2.26
N GLY A 79 -11.16 3.07 3.57
CA GLY A 79 -10.20 2.27 4.31
C GLY A 79 -10.39 0.76 4.11
N MET A 80 -11.63 0.27 4.11
CA MET A 80 -11.90 -1.13 3.79
C MET A 80 -11.52 -1.49 2.34
N ALA A 81 -11.75 -0.58 1.38
CA ALA A 81 -11.31 -0.80 0.01
C ALA A 81 -9.78 -0.87 -0.10
N VAL A 82 -9.05 -0.04 0.65
CA VAL A 82 -7.58 -0.08 0.72
C VAL A 82 -7.08 -1.37 1.36
N VAL A 83 -7.69 -1.83 2.45
CA VAL A 83 -7.40 -3.14 3.07
C VAL A 83 -7.51 -4.25 2.03
N LEU A 84 -8.63 -4.30 1.30
CA LEU A 84 -8.85 -5.32 0.26
C LEU A 84 -7.86 -5.20 -0.89
N GLY A 85 -7.50 -3.99 -1.30
CA GLY A 85 -6.49 -3.74 -2.32
C GLY A 85 -5.11 -4.25 -1.91
N ASN A 86 -4.71 -3.99 -0.66
CA ASN A 86 -3.46 -4.48 -0.10
C ASN A 86 -3.43 -6.01 -0.02
N LEU A 87 -4.53 -6.64 0.45
CA LEU A 87 -4.65 -8.10 0.46
C LEU A 87 -4.57 -8.70 -0.94
N LEU A 88 -5.22 -8.07 -1.92
CA LEU A 88 -5.15 -8.50 -3.32
C LEU A 88 -3.71 -8.40 -3.84
N TYR A 89 -3.00 -7.32 -3.54
CA TYR A 89 -1.60 -7.16 -3.91
C TYR A 89 -0.72 -8.23 -3.24
N THR A 90 -0.92 -8.52 -1.95
CA THR A 90 -0.22 -9.59 -1.24
C THR A 90 -0.39 -10.93 -1.96
N VAL A 91 -1.63 -11.29 -2.29
CA VAL A 91 -1.93 -12.54 -3.01
C VAL A 91 -1.28 -12.52 -4.40
N ALA A 92 -1.34 -11.40 -5.12
CA ALA A 92 -0.73 -11.26 -6.44
C ALA A 92 0.80 -11.40 -6.39
N ALA A 93 1.46 -10.86 -5.36
CA ALA A 93 2.90 -11.00 -5.17
C ALA A 93 3.32 -12.46 -4.95
N VAL A 94 2.56 -13.20 -4.11
CA VAL A 94 2.79 -14.64 -3.90
C VAL A 94 2.52 -15.43 -5.18
N ALA A 95 1.41 -15.13 -5.87
CA ALA A 95 1.04 -15.80 -7.11
C ALA A 95 2.07 -15.57 -8.22
N LEU A 96 2.63 -14.36 -8.33
CA LEU A 96 3.66 -14.02 -9.32
C LEU A 96 4.90 -14.89 -9.14
N VAL A 97 5.32 -15.13 -7.89
CA VAL A 97 6.44 -16.02 -7.56
C VAL A 97 6.09 -17.48 -7.85
N LEU A 98 4.93 -17.96 -7.39
CA LEU A 98 4.55 -19.37 -7.52
C LEU A 98 4.18 -19.80 -8.95
N ALA A 99 3.73 -18.86 -9.78
CA ALA A 99 3.35 -19.11 -11.17
C ALA A 99 4.50 -18.89 -12.16
N ASP A 100 5.71 -18.59 -11.68
CA ASP A 100 6.91 -18.36 -12.51
C ASP A 100 6.66 -17.35 -13.64
N VAL A 101 5.89 -16.29 -13.36
CA VAL A 101 5.51 -15.27 -14.36
C VAL A 101 6.74 -14.62 -14.98
N PHE A 102 7.81 -14.48 -14.17
CA PHE A 102 9.11 -14.00 -14.58
C PHE A 102 10.20 -14.99 -14.15
N PRO A 103 11.35 -15.04 -14.84
CA PRO A 103 12.52 -15.79 -14.40
C PRO A 103 13.21 -15.08 -13.24
N LEU A 104 12.53 -15.00 -12.09
CA LEU A 104 12.99 -14.25 -10.94
C LEU A 104 14.32 -14.80 -10.40
N THR A 105 15.24 -13.90 -10.09
CA THR A 105 16.42 -14.24 -9.29
C THR A 105 16.02 -14.42 -7.82
N VAL A 106 16.93 -14.92 -6.99
CA VAL A 106 16.75 -14.95 -5.52
C VAL A 106 16.42 -13.55 -4.99
N THR A 107 17.10 -12.51 -5.49
CA THR A 107 16.83 -11.12 -5.12
C THR A 107 15.42 -10.70 -5.55
N GLY A 108 14.98 -11.07 -6.75
CA GLY A 108 13.63 -10.81 -7.24
C GLY A 108 12.56 -11.43 -6.34
N VAL A 109 12.71 -12.72 -6.01
CA VAL A 109 11.80 -13.42 -5.08
C VAL A 109 11.75 -12.71 -3.73
N ILE A 110 12.90 -12.33 -3.15
CA ILE A 110 12.95 -11.63 -1.87
C ILE A 110 12.22 -10.28 -1.96
N ILE A 111 12.49 -9.48 -2.98
CA ILE A 111 11.87 -8.16 -3.16
C ILE A 111 10.34 -8.30 -3.34
N THR A 112 9.90 -9.22 -4.19
CA THR A 112 8.47 -9.45 -4.44
C THR A 112 7.75 -9.96 -3.19
N LEU A 113 8.32 -10.92 -2.45
CA LEU A 113 7.69 -11.41 -1.23
C LEU A 113 7.75 -10.35 -0.11
N ALA A 114 8.81 -9.55 -0.03
CA ALA A 114 8.90 -8.45 0.90
C ALA A 114 7.82 -7.39 0.64
N SER A 115 7.50 -7.07 -0.62
CA SER A 115 6.38 -6.17 -0.94
C SER A 115 5.02 -6.78 -0.60
N GLY A 116 4.86 -8.10 -0.74
CA GLY A 116 3.70 -8.84 -0.25
C GLY A 116 3.54 -8.75 1.27
N ILE A 117 4.62 -8.96 2.04
CA ILE A 117 4.61 -8.85 3.51
C ILE A 117 4.29 -7.41 3.93
N TYR A 118 4.90 -6.42 3.26
CA TYR A 118 4.63 -5.00 3.49
C TYR A 118 3.13 -4.68 3.32
N THR A 119 2.52 -5.12 2.23
CA THR A 119 1.10 -4.85 1.98
C THR A 119 0.19 -5.56 2.97
N LEU A 120 0.53 -6.79 3.38
CA LEU A 120 -0.20 -7.51 4.41
C LEU A 120 -0.14 -6.79 5.77
N PHE A 121 1.03 -6.29 6.14
CA PHE A 121 1.21 -5.51 7.36
C PHE A 121 0.31 -4.26 7.37
N PHE A 122 0.28 -3.51 6.26
CA PHE A 122 -0.59 -2.34 6.16
C PHE A 122 -2.08 -2.71 6.11
N ALA A 123 -2.46 -3.79 5.44
CA ALA A 123 -3.82 -4.31 5.47
C ALA A 123 -4.29 -4.60 6.90
N GLU A 124 -3.46 -5.25 7.71
CA GLU A 124 -3.77 -5.55 9.10
C GLU A 124 -3.90 -4.27 9.95
N LEU A 125 -2.95 -3.34 9.84
CA LEU A 125 -3.02 -2.05 10.56
C LEU A 125 -4.27 -1.24 10.19
N GLN A 126 -4.58 -1.16 8.89
CA GLN A 126 -5.76 -0.48 8.38
C GLN A 126 -7.04 -1.18 8.86
N TYR A 127 -7.10 -2.52 8.86
CA TYR A 127 -8.25 -3.26 9.37
C TYR A 127 -8.47 -3.05 10.87
N GLN A 128 -7.40 -3.03 11.68
CA GLN A 128 -7.49 -2.72 13.10
C GLN A 128 -8.01 -1.30 13.33
N GLY A 129 -7.50 -0.32 12.57
CA GLY A 129 -8.00 1.05 12.56
C GLY A 129 -9.48 1.13 12.21
N TRP A 130 -9.91 0.42 11.16
CA TRP A 130 -11.30 0.34 10.74
C TRP A 130 -12.20 -0.28 11.80
N ARG A 131 -11.78 -1.41 12.40
CA ARG A 131 -12.52 -2.10 13.46
C ARG A 131 -12.70 -1.19 14.68
N ARG A 132 -11.69 -0.40 15.03
CA ARG A 132 -11.77 0.59 16.13
C ARG A 132 -12.69 1.75 15.79
N ALA A 133 -12.64 2.24 14.56
CA ALA A 133 -13.45 3.37 14.10
C ALA A 133 -14.95 3.05 13.98
N ARG A 134 -15.29 1.77 13.72
CA ARG A 134 -16.67 1.29 13.62
C ARG A 134 -17.35 1.04 14.97
N ARG A 135 -16.59 0.84 16.04
CA ARG A 135 -17.10 0.72 17.42
C ARG A 135 -17.44 2.11 17.96
#